data_AF-A0A961CZK7-F1
#
_entry.id   AF-A0A961CZK7-F1
#
_cell.length_a   1.000
_cell.length_b   1.000
_cell.length_c   1.000
_cell.angle_alpha   90.00
_cell.angle_beta   90.00
_cell.angle_gamma   90.00
#
_symmetry.space_group_name_H-M   'P 1'
#
loop_
_entity.id
_entity.type
_entity.pdbx_description
1 polymer ?
#
loop_
_entity_poly.entity_id
_entity_poly.type
_entity_poly.pdbx_seq_one_letter_code
_entity_poly.pdbx_strand_id
1 'polypeptide(L)'
;MAAPRPEDPSERPPRTRPRQGRARRMAKAVSVPLLLSGVVACSTEQPSTGAADEAEPDPFGLDEVRALDGSGNNPGDPTLGSADTIYPRVASARYEDGVGEPVEGPAERYLSNRIFNDTNQNLFSENQLTHWSFVWGQFLDHTFGLREASDEDMTIDFDAEDPLEAFTNDLGGISATRSAAAEGTGVDSVREQVNTVSSYIDAWAVYGGTEERLDWLRDGPADGDPTNNEATLLDEEGYLPTAESRPGEETPYMDLIGRLMGDPSSAVVTGDSRANDNLGLTAVHTLMLREHNRIVEQLPDDLDEETRFQVARRVVSALQQYITYNEFLPAMGVELEPYSGYDDSVDPSITNEFATVGYRAHSQVHGEFEAEIPL
;
A
#
# COMPACT_ATOMS: atom_id res chain seq x y z
N MET A 1 27.32 69.47 -19.53
CA MET A 1 28.15 68.52 -18.76
C MET A 1 27.24 67.39 -18.31
N ALA A 2 27.58 66.16 -18.67
CA ALA A 2 26.68 65.01 -18.72
C ALA A 2 26.30 64.47 -17.33
N ALA A 3 25.04 64.07 -17.18
CA ALA A 3 24.53 63.31 -16.03
C ALA A 3 24.91 61.82 -16.16
N PRO A 4 25.21 61.11 -15.05
CA PRO A 4 25.64 59.72 -15.09
C PRO A 4 24.49 58.76 -15.43
N ARG A 5 24.82 57.67 -16.14
CA ARG A 5 23.91 56.57 -16.50
C ARG A 5 23.60 55.69 -15.27
N PRO A 6 22.41 55.07 -15.20
CA PRO A 6 22.08 54.12 -14.14
C PRO A 6 22.84 52.80 -14.31
N GLU A 7 23.27 52.20 -13.18
CA GLU A 7 24.04 50.95 -13.11
C GLU A 7 23.20 49.69 -13.42
N ASP A 8 23.86 48.71 -14.03
CA ASP A 8 23.36 47.40 -14.42
C ASP A 8 23.23 46.45 -13.20
N PRO A 9 22.09 45.77 -12.98
CA PRO A 9 21.89 44.90 -11.81
C PRO A 9 22.76 43.63 -11.80
N SER A 10 23.45 43.31 -12.90
CA SER A 10 24.18 42.04 -13.07
C SER A 10 25.58 41.97 -12.42
N GLU A 11 26.09 43.07 -11.84
CA GLU A 11 27.45 43.12 -11.26
C GLU A 11 27.50 43.05 -9.71
N ARG A 12 26.43 42.63 -9.02
CA ARG A 12 26.47 42.49 -7.55
C ARG A 12 27.06 41.14 -7.11
N PRO A 13 28.17 41.10 -6.36
CA PRO A 13 28.68 39.86 -5.80
C PRO A 13 27.73 39.31 -4.72
N PRO A 14 27.68 37.97 -4.53
CA PRO A 14 26.72 37.35 -3.63
C PRO A 14 26.97 37.75 -2.17
N ARG A 15 25.90 38.12 -1.46
CA ARG A 15 25.92 38.41 -0.02
C ARG A 15 26.08 37.11 0.75
N THR A 16 27.26 36.90 1.34
CA THR A 16 27.49 35.83 2.32
C THR A 16 26.77 36.17 3.63
N ARG A 17 25.79 35.33 4.02
CA ARG A 17 25.21 35.38 5.38
C ARG A 17 26.13 34.59 6.33
N PRO A 18 26.41 35.08 7.55
CA PRO A 18 27.20 34.33 8.51
C PRO A 18 26.41 33.11 9.02
N ARG A 19 27.03 31.93 8.97
CA ARG A 19 26.54 30.70 9.60
C ARG A 19 26.43 30.91 11.12
N GLN A 20 25.21 31.02 11.64
CA GLN A 20 24.97 30.80 13.06
C GLN A 20 25.02 29.29 13.33
N GLY A 21 25.99 28.87 14.13
CA GLY A 21 26.10 27.49 14.60
C GLY A 21 24.91 27.13 15.49
N ARG A 22 23.99 26.32 14.98
CA ARG A 22 23.04 25.58 15.80
C ARG A 22 23.76 24.35 16.35
N ALA A 23 23.93 24.30 17.67
CA ALA A 23 24.39 23.12 18.37
C ALA A 23 23.47 21.93 18.02
N ARG A 24 24.05 20.87 17.46
CA ARG A 24 23.39 19.58 17.30
C ARG A 24 23.06 19.03 18.70
N ARG A 25 21.79 19.07 19.09
CA ARG A 25 21.30 18.12 20.11
C ARG A 25 21.18 16.78 19.40
N MET A 26 22.08 15.85 19.73
CA MET A 26 21.87 14.44 19.42
C MET A 26 20.56 14.02 20.09
N ALA A 27 19.53 13.73 19.29
CA ALA A 27 18.42 12.94 19.77
C ALA A 27 18.99 11.56 20.08
N LYS A 28 18.99 11.18 21.37
CA LYS A 28 19.23 9.80 21.75
C LYS A 28 18.08 8.98 21.17
N ALA A 29 18.41 7.89 20.47
CA ALA A 29 17.45 6.87 20.11
C ALA A 29 16.65 6.48 21.36
N VAL A 30 15.33 6.68 21.31
CA VAL A 30 14.42 6.13 22.30
C VAL A 30 14.18 4.69 21.87
N SER A 31 14.92 3.78 22.46
CA SER A 31 14.57 2.36 22.45
C SER A 31 13.26 2.23 23.22
N VAL A 32 12.18 1.88 22.52
CA VAL A 32 10.92 1.44 23.14
C VAL A 32 11.18 0.02 23.64
N PRO A 33 11.26 -0.24 24.95
CA PRO A 33 11.36 -1.60 25.45
C PRO A 33 9.97 -2.22 25.33
N LEU A 34 9.84 -3.33 24.60
CA LEU A 34 8.71 -4.24 24.77
C LEU A 34 8.72 -4.72 26.23
N LEU A 35 7.79 -4.19 27.03
CA LEU A 35 7.51 -4.73 28.37
C LEU A 35 6.59 -5.92 28.20
N LEU A 36 7.17 -7.12 28.03
CA LEU A 36 6.45 -8.35 28.37
C LEU A 36 6.17 -8.32 29.87
N SER A 37 4.91 -8.11 30.23
CA SER A 37 4.46 -8.13 31.61
C SER A 37 4.31 -9.57 32.07
N GLY A 38 5.41 -10.18 32.51
CA GLY A 38 5.38 -11.48 33.19
C GLY A 38 4.77 -11.33 34.58
N VAL A 39 3.54 -11.82 34.75
CA VAL A 39 2.90 -11.96 36.06
C VAL A 39 3.55 -13.15 36.77
N VAL A 40 4.45 -12.89 37.73
CA VAL A 40 4.94 -13.92 38.66
C VAL A 40 3.87 -14.16 39.71
N ALA A 41 3.04 -15.17 39.51
CA ALA A 41 2.18 -15.72 40.54
C ALA A 41 2.98 -16.73 41.38
N CYS A 42 3.34 -16.38 42.61
CA CYS A 42 3.77 -17.37 43.60
C CYS A 42 2.55 -18.22 43.99
N SER A 43 2.45 -19.43 43.44
CA SER A 43 1.45 -20.42 43.85
C SER A 43 2.06 -21.40 44.86
N THR A 44 1.45 -21.48 46.04
CA THR A 44 1.69 -22.51 47.04
C THR A 44 1.09 -23.84 46.57
N GLU A 45 1.89 -24.90 46.51
CA GLU A 45 1.48 -26.24 46.10
C GLU A 45 0.28 -26.78 46.92
N GLN A 46 -0.78 -27.19 46.22
CA GLN A 46 -1.74 -28.20 46.68
C GLN A 46 -1.96 -29.24 45.58
N PRO A 47 -2.15 -30.53 45.94
CA PRO A 47 -2.06 -31.62 44.98
C PRO A 47 -3.35 -31.81 44.16
N SER A 48 -3.17 -31.73 42.83
CA SER A 48 -3.79 -32.52 41.75
C SER A 48 -5.13 -33.20 42.02
N THR A 49 -6.18 -32.68 41.40
CA THR A 49 -7.31 -33.46 40.88
C THR A 49 -7.43 -33.16 39.39
N GLY A 50 -7.38 -34.20 38.55
CA GLY A 50 -7.26 -34.12 37.10
C GLY A 50 -8.25 -33.16 36.44
N ALA A 51 -7.71 -32.10 35.86
CA ALA A 51 -8.28 -31.42 34.71
C ALA A 51 -7.50 -31.92 33.48
N ALA A 52 -8.17 -32.04 32.34
CA ALA A 52 -7.47 -32.20 31.08
C ALA A 52 -6.42 -31.09 30.94
N ASP A 53 -5.23 -31.41 30.41
CA ASP A 53 -4.22 -30.42 30.03
C ASP A 53 -4.90 -29.38 29.14
N GLU A 54 -5.30 -28.23 29.70
CA GLU A 54 -5.45 -27.02 28.91
C GLU A 54 -4.03 -26.71 28.46
N ALA A 55 -3.77 -26.84 27.15
CA ALA A 55 -2.49 -26.48 26.58
C ALA A 55 -2.13 -25.08 27.07
N GLU A 56 -0.91 -24.90 27.57
CA GLU A 56 -0.40 -23.57 27.90
C GLU A 56 -0.62 -22.68 26.65
N PRO A 57 -1.21 -21.49 26.82
CA PRO A 57 -1.50 -20.61 25.70
C PRO A 57 -0.21 -20.31 24.95
N ASP A 58 -0.26 -20.27 23.61
CA ASP A 58 0.94 -19.98 22.81
C ASP A 58 1.58 -18.68 23.32
N PRO A 59 2.86 -18.69 23.74
CA PRO A 59 3.54 -17.50 24.25
C PRO A 59 3.58 -16.34 23.23
N PHE A 60 3.38 -16.62 21.94
CA PHE A 60 3.31 -15.62 20.87
C PHE A 60 1.87 -15.22 20.49
N GLY A 61 0.87 -15.90 21.05
CA GLY A 61 -0.55 -15.69 20.78
C GLY A 61 -0.90 -15.86 19.30
N LEU A 62 -0.31 -16.86 18.64
CA LEU A 62 -0.55 -17.31 17.26
C LEU A 62 -1.56 -18.47 17.21
N ASP A 63 -2.28 -18.74 18.31
CA ASP A 63 -3.42 -19.67 18.33
C ASP A 63 -4.48 -19.35 17.24
N GLU A 64 -4.48 -18.10 16.76
CA GLU A 64 -5.27 -17.62 15.62
C GLU A 64 -4.41 -16.72 14.72
N VAL A 65 -4.02 -17.24 13.56
CA VAL A 65 -3.30 -16.50 12.53
C VAL A 65 -4.31 -15.85 11.58
N ARG A 66 -4.08 -14.57 11.22
CA ARG A 66 -4.91 -13.88 10.25
C ARG A 66 -4.82 -14.57 8.88
N ALA A 67 -5.96 -14.88 8.27
CA ALA A 67 -6.01 -15.33 6.89
C ALA A 67 -5.35 -14.30 5.95
N LEU A 68 -4.76 -14.75 4.84
CA LEU A 68 -4.12 -13.86 3.87
C LEU A 68 -5.15 -13.04 3.08
N ASP A 69 -6.31 -13.62 2.80
CA ASP A 69 -7.42 -12.98 2.09
C ASP A 69 -8.29 -12.09 2.99
N GLY A 70 -8.00 -12.02 4.29
CA GLY A 70 -8.79 -11.28 5.29
C GLY A 70 -10.06 -11.98 5.77
N SER A 71 -10.38 -13.19 5.29
CA SER A 71 -11.53 -13.95 5.75
C SER A 71 -11.43 -14.35 7.23
N GLY A 72 -12.58 -14.64 7.85
CA GLY A 72 -12.66 -15.08 9.25
C GLY A 72 -12.43 -13.98 10.30
N ASN A 73 -12.13 -12.74 9.89
CA ASN A 73 -11.84 -11.63 10.81
C ASN A 73 -13.08 -11.21 11.63
N ASN A 74 -14.27 -11.23 11.03
CA ASN A 74 -15.52 -11.01 11.75
C ASN A 74 -16.18 -12.37 12.11
N PRO A 75 -16.46 -12.65 13.40
CA PRO A 75 -17.01 -13.93 13.83
C PRO A 75 -18.50 -14.12 13.46
N GLY A 76 -19.23 -13.02 13.23
CA GLY A 76 -20.63 -13.04 12.82
C GLY A 76 -20.81 -13.19 11.30
N ASP A 77 -19.88 -12.64 10.52
CA ASP A 77 -19.81 -12.79 9.07
C ASP A 77 -18.35 -12.96 8.60
N PRO A 78 -17.88 -14.21 8.41
CA PRO A 78 -16.50 -14.48 8.02
C PRO A 78 -16.09 -13.91 6.65
N THR A 79 -17.03 -13.43 5.83
CA THR A 79 -16.73 -12.85 4.50
C THR A 79 -16.52 -11.34 4.54
N LEU A 80 -16.84 -10.70 5.66
CA LEU A 80 -16.81 -9.26 5.77
C LEU A 80 -15.38 -8.72 5.60
N GLY A 81 -15.19 -7.83 4.62
CA GLY A 81 -13.88 -7.27 4.29
C GLY A 81 -12.85 -8.25 3.71
N SER A 82 -13.21 -9.48 3.36
CA SER A 82 -12.29 -10.39 2.66
C SER A 82 -12.07 -9.94 1.22
N ALA A 83 -10.99 -10.41 0.61
CA ALA A 83 -10.75 -10.26 -0.82
C ALA A 83 -11.86 -10.93 -1.63
N ASP A 84 -11.95 -10.52 -2.90
CA ASP A 84 -12.92 -10.96 -3.89
C ASP A 84 -14.39 -10.76 -3.47
N THR A 85 -14.64 -9.69 -2.71
CA THR A 85 -15.98 -9.26 -2.30
C THR A 85 -16.39 -7.96 -2.98
N ILE A 86 -17.70 -7.73 -3.07
CA ILE A 86 -18.26 -6.51 -3.65
C ILE A 86 -17.86 -5.30 -2.80
N TYR A 87 -17.44 -4.21 -3.44
CA TYR A 87 -17.38 -2.90 -2.80
C TYR A 87 -18.78 -2.45 -2.39
N PRO A 88 -19.16 -2.37 -1.10
CA PRO A 88 -20.42 -1.76 -0.69
C PRO A 88 -20.51 -0.31 -1.15
N ARG A 89 -21.73 0.22 -1.15
CA ARG A 89 -21.99 1.60 -1.56
C ARG A 89 -22.58 2.43 -0.45
N VAL A 90 -22.12 3.67 -0.37
CA VAL A 90 -22.71 4.73 0.47
C VAL A 90 -24.01 5.24 -0.17
N ALA A 91 -24.09 5.23 -1.51
CA ALA A 91 -25.27 5.65 -2.26
C ALA A 91 -25.66 4.63 -3.34
N SER A 92 -26.93 4.64 -3.77
CA SER A 92 -27.37 3.81 -4.89
C SER A 92 -26.57 4.12 -6.15
N ALA A 93 -26.13 3.07 -6.86
CA ALA A 93 -25.45 3.25 -8.14
C ALA A 93 -26.35 3.96 -9.17
N ARG A 94 -25.73 4.81 -9.98
CA ARG A 94 -26.39 5.57 -11.04
C ARG A 94 -25.79 5.17 -12.39
N TYR A 95 -26.52 4.33 -13.10
CA TYR A 95 -26.29 3.99 -14.51
C TYR A 95 -27.41 4.56 -15.37
N GLU A 96 -27.15 4.83 -16.65
CA GLU A 96 -28.12 5.46 -17.58
C GLU A 96 -29.34 4.57 -17.80
N ASP A 97 -29.10 3.27 -17.98
CA ASP A 97 -30.11 2.22 -18.11
C ASP A 97 -30.62 1.66 -16.77
N GLY A 98 -30.07 2.15 -15.65
CA GLY A 98 -30.33 1.63 -14.30
C GLY A 98 -29.73 0.25 -14.03
N VAL A 99 -28.88 -0.28 -14.93
CA VAL A 99 -28.24 -1.60 -14.80
C VAL A 99 -26.72 -1.45 -14.80
N GLY A 100 -26.12 -0.98 -15.89
CA GLY A 100 -24.68 -0.98 -16.03
C GLY A 100 -24.14 -0.08 -17.13
N GLU A 101 -24.98 0.61 -17.91
CA GLU A 101 -24.55 1.58 -18.91
C GLU A 101 -24.04 2.85 -18.21
N PRO A 102 -22.76 3.24 -18.38
CA PRO A 102 -22.24 4.48 -17.79
C PRO A 102 -23.07 5.69 -18.19
N VAL A 103 -23.27 6.63 -17.27
CA VAL A 103 -23.99 7.86 -17.60
C VAL A 103 -23.12 8.76 -18.49
N GLU A 104 -23.72 9.28 -19.56
CA GLU A 104 -23.07 10.31 -20.38
C GLU A 104 -22.84 11.60 -19.58
N GLY A 105 -21.65 12.17 -19.74
CA GLY A 105 -21.23 13.41 -19.11
C GLY A 105 -20.40 14.26 -20.07
N PRO A 106 -19.86 15.40 -19.60
CA PRO A 106 -18.83 16.12 -20.34
C PRO A 106 -17.63 15.18 -20.58
N ALA A 107 -17.02 15.28 -21.75
CA ALA A 107 -15.84 14.47 -22.10
C ALA A 107 -14.76 14.55 -20.99
N GLU A 108 -14.24 13.40 -20.59
CA GLU A 108 -13.34 13.25 -19.43
C GLU A 108 -12.04 14.03 -19.63
N ARG A 109 -11.48 13.98 -20.85
CA ARG A 109 -10.27 14.73 -21.18
C ARG A 109 -10.51 16.24 -21.16
N TYR A 110 -11.68 16.69 -21.61
CA TYR A 110 -12.05 18.10 -21.50
C TYR A 110 -12.10 18.55 -20.04
N LEU A 111 -12.69 17.74 -19.14
CA LEU A 111 -12.70 18.02 -17.70
C LEU A 111 -11.28 18.03 -17.11
N SER A 112 -10.44 17.07 -17.49
CA SER A 112 -9.02 17.01 -17.12
C SER A 112 -8.32 18.34 -17.42
N ASN A 113 -8.37 18.80 -18.68
CA ASN A 113 -7.74 20.04 -19.10
C ASN A 113 -8.33 21.28 -18.44
N ARG A 114 -9.64 21.29 -18.19
CA ARG A 114 -10.35 22.45 -17.68
C ARG A 114 -10.19 22.64 -16.17
N ILE A 115 -10.06 21.55 -15.42
CA ILE A 115 -10.08 21.53 -13.95
C ILE A 115 -8.72 21.21 -13.36
N PHE A 116 -8.03 20.21 -13.90
CA PHE A 116 -6.82 19.61 -13.30
C PHE A 116 -5.52 20.09 -13.96
N ASN A 117 -5.60 20.94 -14.99
CA ASN A 117 -4.41 21.54 -15.59
C ASN A 117 -3.69 22.41 -14.56
N ASP A 118 -2.49 21.96 -14.19
CA ASP A 118 -1.58 22.58 -13.24
C ASP A 118 -0.35 23.21 -13.94
N THR A 119 -0.37 23.40 -15.26
CA THR A 119 0.73 24.00 -15.99
C THR A 119 1.08 25.37 -15.39
N ASN A 120 2.37 25.55 -15.08
CA ASN A 120 2.91 26.73 -14.36
C ASN A 120 2.37 26.95 -12.94
N GLN A 121 1.73 25.95 -12.34
CA GLN A 121 1.38 25.96 -10.93
C GLN A 121 2.45 25.20 -10.14
N ASN A 122 2.80 25.75 -8.97
CA ASN A 122 3.66 25.06 -8.02
C ASN A 122 3.01 25.20 -6.65
N LEU A 123 2.23 24.18 -6.29
CA LEU A 123 1.42 24.15 -5.07
C LEU A 123 2.08 23.22 -4.07
N PHE A 124 2.36 23.77 -2.88
CA PHE A 124 2.88 22.98 -1.77
C PHE A 124 1.75 22.63 -0.82
N SER A 125 1.83 21.45 -0.21
CA SER A 125 0.89 21.03 0.81
C SER A 125 0.77 22.09 1.93
N GLU A 126 -0.47 22.51 2.22
CA GLU A 126 -0.75 23.43 3.33
C GLU A 126 -0.41 22.81 4.69
N ASN A 127 -0.47 21.48 4.78
CA ASN A 127 -0.09 20.69 5.95
C ASN A 127 1.43 20.43 6.03
N GLN A 128 2.23 21.03 5.14
CA GLN A 128 3.70 20.88 5.08
C GLN A 128 4.16 19.43 4.94
N LEU A 129 3.39 18.65 4.17
CA LEU A 129 3.68 17.25 3.92
C LEU A 129 4.92 17.08 3.04
N THR A 130 5.63 15.98 3.26
CA THR A 130 6.73 15.55 2.40
C THR A 130 6.20 14.61 1.32
N HIS A 131 6.98 14.32 0.28
CA HIS A 131 6.58 13.33 -0.73
C HIS A 131 6.36 11.92 -0.14
N TRP A 132 6.94 11.61 1.02
CA TRP A 132 6.64 10.36 1.73
C TRP A 132 5.16 10.20 2.08
N SER A 133 4.40 11.29 2.18
CA SER A 133 2.97 11.22 2.45
C SER A 133 2.20 10.58 1.31
N PHE A 134 2.44 10.95 0.04
CA PHE A 134 1.76 10.27 -1.06
C PHE A 134 2.29 8.85 -1.26
N VAL A 135 3.60 8.62 -1.06
CA VAL A 135 4.19 7.27 -1.17
C VAL A 135 3.54 6.33 -0.17
N TRP A 136 3.40 6.76 1.09
CA TRP A 136 2.68 6.00 2.11
C TRP A 136 1.21 5.82 1.75
N GLY A 137 0.54 6.90 1.31
CA GLY A 137 -0.85 6.86 0.89
C GLY A 137 -1.11 5.83 -0.20
N GLN A 138 -0.26 5.80 -1.25
CA GLN A 138 -0.33 4.82 -2.32
C GLN A 138 -0.06 3.40 -1.82
N PHE A 139 0.98 3.21 -0.98
CA PHE A 139 1.28 1.91 -0.41
C PHE A 139 0.13 1.34 0.43
N LEU A 140 -0.60 2.20 1.15
CA LEU A 140 -1.81 1.79 1.86
C LEU A 140 -2.98 1.47 0.93
N ASP A 141 -3.20 2.25 -0.14
CA ASP A 141 -4.20 1.91 -1.16
C ASP A 141 -3.97 0.49 -1.68
N HIS A 142 -2.70 0.12 -1.89
CA HIS A 142 -2.29 -1.21 -2.33
C HIS A 142 -2.38 -2.29 -1.25
N THR A 143 -2.73 -1.90 -0.02
CA THR A 143 -2.98 -2.82 1.08
C THR A 143 -4.46 -3.19 1.17
N PHE A 144 -5.39 -2.29 0.82
CA PHE A 144 -6.83 -2.52 1.06
C PHE A 144 -7.74 -2.38 -0.16
N GLY A 145 -7.24 -1.93 -1.31
CA GLY A 145 -8.05 -1.67 -2.50
C GLY A 145 -7.38 -2.06 -3.81
N LEU A 146 -8.09 -2.88 -4.59
CA LEU A 146 -7.80 -3.13 -6.00
C LEU A 146 -9.09 -3.50 -6.71
N ARG A 147 -9.33 -2.90 -7.87
CA ARG A 147 -10.49 -3.27 -8.70
C ARG A 147 -10.19 -4.52 -9.50
N GLU A 148 -11.20 -5.35 -9.74
CA GLU A 148 -11.12 -6.39 -10.75
C GLU A 148 -11.10 -5.78 -12.16
N ALA A 149 -10.18 -6.26 -13.00
CA ALA A 149 -10.07 -5.85 -14.40
C ALA A 149 -11.05 -6.60 -15.30
N SER A 150 -11.46 -5.98 -16.41
CA SER A 150 -12.27 -6.63 -17.43
C SER A 150 -11.70 -6.37 -18.82
N ASP A 151 -12.18 -7.16 -19.78
CA ASP A 151 -11.89 -7.00 -21.21
C ASP A 151 -12.86 -6.01 -21.90
N GLU A 152 -13.68 -5.28 -21.13
CA GLU A 152 -14.55 -4.22 -21.67
C GLU A 152 -13.73 -2.96 -21.92
N ASP A 153 -13.15 -2.89 -23.12
CA ASP A 153 -12.41 -1.72 -23.60
C ASP A 153 -13.28 -0.46 -23.63
N MET A 154 -12.65 0.64 -23.23
CA MET A 154 -13.15 1.99 -23.34
C MET A 154 -12.10 2.85 -24.03
N THR A 155 -12.57 3.85 -24.77
CA THR A 155 -11.72 4.88 -25.33
C THR A 155 -12.15 6.21 -24.74
N ILE A 156 -11.21 6.91 -24.13
CA ILE A 156 -11.38 8.31 -23.75
C ILE A 156 -10.93 9.14 -24.95
N ASP A 157 -11.88 9.77 -25.60
CA ASP A 157 -11.61 10.68 -26.71
C ASP A 157 -10.84 11.90 -26.22
N PHE A 158 -9.91 12.39 -27.05
CA PHE A 158 -9.22 13.64 -26.81
C PHE A 158 -9.11 14.44 -28.11
N ASP A 159 -8.96 15.76 -27.97
CA ASP A 159 -8.72 16.64 -29.10
C ASP A 159 -7.26 16.52 -29.54
N ALA A 160 -6.99 16.24 -30.81
CA ALA A 160 -5.63 16.18 -31.33
C ALA A 160 -4.89 17.55 -31.26
N GLU A 161 -5.64 18.64 -31.11
CA GLU A 161 -5.12 19.99 -30.87
C GLU A 161 -4.94 20.31 -29.37
N ASP A 162 -5.24 19.36 -28.47
CA ASP A 162 -5.02 19.50 -27.03
C ASP A 162 -3.53 19.80 -26.74
N PRO A 163 -3.21 20.86 -25.98
CA PRO A 163 -1.84 21.16 -25.58
C PRO A 163 -1.28 20.11 -24.61
N LEU A 164 -0.93 18.93 -25.13
CA LEU A 164 -0.11 17.95 -24.44
C LEU A 164 1.34 18.46 -24.38
N GLU A 165 1.94 18.42 -23.19
CA GLU A 165 3.17 19.17 -22.89
C GLU A 165 4.35 18.85 -23.81
N ALA A 166 4.49 17.60 -24.27
CA ALA A 166 5.70 17.16 -24.97
C ALA A 166 5.50 16.13 -26.10
N PHE A 167 4.27 15.65 -26.35
CA PHE A 167 4.01 14.67 -27.41
C PHE A 167 2.75 15.01 -28.20
N THR A 168 2.82 14.90 -29.52
CA THR A 168 1.64 14.83 -30.37
C THR A 168 1.10 13.41 -30.27
N ASN A 169 -0.08 13.24 -29.66
CA ASN A 169 -0.69 11.93 -29.59
C ASN A 169 -1.42 11.63 -30.92
N ASP A 170 -0.88 10.69 -31.69
CA ASP A 170 -1.43 10.19 -32.94
C ASP A 170 -2.20 8.86 -32.79
N LEU A 171 -2.44 8.40 -31.55
CA LEU A 171 -3.13 7.15 -31.24
C LEU A 171 -4.66 7.22 -31.42
N GLY A 172 -5.23 8.41 -31.58
CA GLY A 172 -6.66 8.62 -31.86
C GLY A 172 -7.60 8.48 -30.64
N GLY A 173 -7.11 8.01 -29.50
CA GLY A 173 -7.83 7.97 -28.22
C GLY A 173 -6.91 7.51 -27.08
N ILE A 174 -7.34 7.70 -25.83
CA ILE A 174 -6.67 7.14 -24.64
C ILE A 174 -7.40 5.84 -24.28
N SER A 175 -6.67 4.72 -24.28
CA SER A 175 -7.25 3.43 -23.89
C SER A 175 -7.53 3.37 -22.39
N ALA A 176 -8.68 2.82 -22.04
CA ALA A 176 -9.10 2.48 -20.69
C ALA A 176 -9.87 1.16 -20.73
N THR A 177 -10.11 0.54 -19.58
CA THR A 177 -10.99 -0.62 -19.45
C THR A 177 -11.95 -0.42 -18.30
N ARG A 178 -13.17 -0.95 -18.44
CA ARG A 178 -14.10 -0.98 -17.30
C ARG A 178 -13.55 -1.91 -16.21
N SER A 179 -13.95 -1.64 -14.98
CA SER A 179 -13.84 -2.64 -13.91
C SER A 179 -14.83 -3.77 -14.18
N ALA A 180 -14.48 -5.02 -13.89
CA ALA A 180 -15.40 -6.14 -14.06
C ALA A 180 -16.71 -5.93 -13.28
N ALA A 181 -17.78 -6.50 -13.82
CA ALA A 181 -19.01 -6.65 -13.07
C ALA A 181 -18.82 -7.82 -12.10
N ALA A 182 -19.17 -7.61 -10.82
CA ALA A 182 -19.23 -8.71 -9.86
C ALA A 182 -20.16 -9.82 -10.37
N GLU A 183 -19.84 -11.08 -10.07
CA GLU A 183 -20.61 -12.22 -10.52
C GLU A 183 -22.11 -12.06 -10.17
N GLY A 184 -22.98 -12.29 -11.17
CA GLY A 184 -24.43 -12.15 -11.00
C GLY A 184 -24.97 -10.71 -11.06
N THR A 185 -24.12 -9.71 -11.37
CA THR A 185 -24.51 -8.31 -11.50
C THR A 185 -24.33 -7.75 -12.92
N GLY A 186 -24.99 -6.63 -13.24
CA GLY A 186 -24.77 -5.90 -14.49
C GLY A 186 -25.49 -6.45 -15.73
N VAL A 187 -26.44 -7.38 -15.56
CA VAL A 187 -27.33 -7.89 -16.63
C VAL A 187 -28.80 -7.63 -16.30
N ASP A 188 -29.31 -8.29 -15.26
CA ASP A 188 -30.70 -8.13 -14.78
C ASP A 188 -30.76 -7.38 -13.43
N SER A 189 -29.60 -6.98 -12.92
CA SER A 189 -29.41 -6.28 -11.64
C SER A 189 -28.32 -5.21 -11.80
N VAL A 190 -28.32 -4.24 -10.90
CA VAL A 190 -27.35 -3.15 -10.91
C VAL A 190 -25.92 -3.71 -10.84
N ARG A 191 -25.04 -3.24 -11.72
CA ARG A 191 -23.63 -3.65 -11.81
C ARG A 191 -22.88 -3.26 -10.54
N GLU A 192 -22.24 -4.24 -9.91
CA GLU A 192 -21.33 -4.03 -8.80
C GLU A 192 -19.88 -4.31 -9.21
N GLN A 193 -18.94 -3.85 -8.38
CA GLN A 193 -17.50 -4.01 -8.62
C GLN A 193 -16.88 -4.78 -7.46
N VAL A 194 -15.84 -5.54 -7.74
CA VAL A 194 -15.16 -6.41 -6.78
C VAL A 194 -13.86 -5.75 -6.29
N ASN A 195 -13.62 -5.83 -4.98
CA ASN A 195 -12.33 -5.61 -4.38
C ASN A 195 -11.54 -6.91 -4.41
N THR A 196 -10.45 -6.99 -5.19
CA THR A 196 -9.64 -8.22 -5.31
C THR A 196 -8.56 -8.31 -4.22
N VAL A 197 -8.59 -7.42 -3.23
CA VAL A 197 -7.74 -7.47 -2.04
C VAL A 197 -8.61 -7.34 -0.78
N SER A 198 -8.08 -7.74 0.38
CA SER A 198 -8.80 -7.59 1.65
C SER A 198 -9.05 -6.10 1.93
N SER A 199 -10.06 -5.75 2.73
CA SER A 199 -10.33 -4.36 3.13
C SER A 199 -9.55 -3.94 4.37
N TYR A 200 -8.66 -4.79 4.88
CA TYR A 200 -7.97 -4.58 6.14
C TYR A 200 -6.60 -3.95 5.93
N ILE A 201 -6.12 -3.18 6.92
CA ILE A 201 -4.69 -2.80 6.98
C ILE A 201 -3.94 -3.96 7.64
N ASP A 202 -3.67 -5.00 6.87
CA ASP A 202 -3.08 -6.27 7.33
C ASP A 202 -1.70 -6.55 6.71
N ALA A 203 -1.13 -5.57 6.02
CA ALA A 203 0.10 -5.66 5.26
C ALA A 203 0.03 -6.55 4.01
N TRP A 204 -1.14 -6.66 3.36
CA TRP A 204 -1.31 -7.26 2.04
C TRP A 204 -0.20 -6.90 1.04
N ALA A 205 0.19 -5.63 0.94
CA ALA A 205 1.24 -5.18 0.02
C ALA A 205 2.62 -5.87 0.24
N VAL A 206 2.84 -6.45 1.42
CA VAL A 206 4.05 -7.20 1.78
C VAL A 206 3.86 -8.69 1.53
N TYR A 207 2.73 -9.26 1.96
CA TYR A 207 2.54 -10.72 2.06
C TYR A 207 1.66 -11.35 0.97
N GLY A 208 0.84 -10.54 0.30
CA GLY A 208 -0.15 -11.01 -0.66
C GLY A 208 -1.37 -11.67 -0.01
N GLY A 209 -2.34 -12.03 -0.86
CA GLY A 209 -3.63 -12.59 -0.44
C GLY A 209 -3.78 -14.10 -0.57
N THR A 210 -2.82 -14.77 -1.21
CA THR A 210 -2.92 -16.20 -1.55
C THR A 210 -1.72 -16.98 -1.03
N GLU A 211 -1.95 -18.24 -0.68
CA GLU A 211 -0.89 -19.16 -0.27
C GLU A 211 0.15 -19.32 -1.38
N GLU A 212 -0.27 -19.46 -2.65
CA GLU A 212 0.63 -19.57 -3.80
C GLU A 212 1.57 -18.37 -3.94
N ARG A 213 1.07 -17.14 -3.73
CA ARG A 213 1.92 -15.95 -3.81
C ARG A 213 2.89 -15.88 -2.63
N LEU A 214 2.42 -16.20 -1.42
CA LEU A 214 3.28 -16.19 -0.24
C LEU A 214 4.33 -17.31 -0.29
N ASP A 215 3.95 -18.48 -0.80
CA ASP A 215 4.82 -19.63 -1.04
C ASP A 215 5.95 -19.23 -1.98
N TRP A 216 5.62 -18.57 -3.10
CA TRP A 216 6.64 -18.03 -4.01
C TRP A 216 7.56 -16.99 -3.35
N LEU A 217 7.03 -16.13 -2.47
CA LEU A 217 7.82 -15.07 -1.82
C LEU A 217 8.79 -15.57 -0.74
N ARG A 218 8.52 -16.73 -0.14
CA ARG A 218 9.35 -17.34 0.91
C ARG A 218 10.28 -18.38 0.29
N ASP A 219 11.57 -18.34 0.61
CA ASP A 219 12.52 -19.31 0.06
C ASP A 219 12.23 -20.73 0.58
N GLY A 220 12.19 -21.71 -0.32
CA GLY A 220 11.80 -23.09 0.00
C GLY A 220 11.18 -23.82 -1.20
N PRO A 221 10.44 -24.93 -0.99
CA PRO A 221 9.56 -25.50 -2.01
C PRO A 221 8.60 -24.48 -2.63
N ALA A 222 8.18 -24.73 -3.87
CA ALA A 222 7.09 -24.00 -4.53
C ALA A 222 5.94 -24.99 -4.77
N ASP A 223 5.38 -25.52 -3.69
CA ASP A 223 4.37 -26.57 -3.73
C ASP A 223 2.97 -26.09 -3.30
N GLY A 224 2.82 -24.78 -3.11
CA GLY A 224 1.59 -24.13 -2.67
C GLY A 224 1.41 -24.12 -1.15
N ASP A 225 2.37 -24.64 -0.37
CA ASP A 225 2.36 -24.61 1.10
C ASP A 225 3.47 -23.71 1.64
N PRO A 226 3.20 -22.43 1.93
CA PRO A 226 4.21 -21.51 2.43
C PRO A 226 4.73 -21.90 3.83
N THR A 227 4.03 -22.76 4.58
CA THR A 227 4.36 -23.05 5.99
C THR A 227 5.63 -23.88 6.15
N ASN A 228 6.12 -24.48 5.05
CA ASN A 228 7.34 -25.27 5.03
C ASN A 228 8.57 -24.50 4.49
N ASN A 229 8.41 -23.19 4.22
CA ASN A 229 9.46 -22.31 3.71
C ASN A 229 10.13 -21.47 4.80
N GLU A 230 11.29 -20.90 4.48
CA GLU A 230 12.03 -19.96 5.33
C GLU A 230 11.17 -18.76 5.73
N ALA A 231 11.47 -18.16 6.88
CA ALA A 231 10.73 -17.00 7.37
C ALA A 231 11.06 -15.71 6.60
N THR A 232 12.22 -15.62 5.96
CA THR A 232 12.70 -14.40 5.30
C THR A 232 12.13 -14.20 3.90
N LEU A 233 11.99 -12.93 3.48
CA LEU A 233 11.37 -12.54 2.20
C LEU A 233 12.32 -11.80 1.22
N LEU A 234 13.59 -11.65 1.59
CA LEU A 234 14.59 -10.94 0.78
C LEU A 234 15.67 -11.93 0.36
N ASP A 235 16.38 -11.61 -0.71
CA ASP A 235 17.58 -12.37 -1.11
C ASP A 235 18.73 -12.24 -0.09
N GLU A 236 19.80 -12.99 -0.32
CA GLU A 236 20.99 -13.02 0.54
C GLU A 236 21.66 -11.63 0.68
N GLU A 237 21.48 -10.74 -0.30
CA GLU A 237 21.98 -9.37 -0.29
C GLU A 237 21.01 -8.35 0.33
N GLY A 238 19.80 -8.77 0.71
CA GLY A 238 18.77 -7.90 1.31
C GLY A 238 18.04 -7.01 0.31
N TYR A 239 17.91 -7.46 -0.95
CA TYR A 239 17.06 -6.87 -1.99
C TYR A 239 15.74 -7.62 -2.14
N LEU A 240 14.76 -6.93 -2.72
CA LEU A 240 13.49 -7.54 -3.09
C LEU A 240 13.75 -8.63 -4.14
N PRO A 241 13.06 -9.78 -4.07
CA PRO A 241 13.15 -10.79 -5.11
C PRO A 241 12.66 -10.20 -6.44
N THR A 242 13.30 -10.58 -7.53
CA THR A 242 12.87 -10.24 -8.90
C THR A 242 12.15 -11.42 -9.53
N ALA A 243 11.53 -11.20 -10.68
CA ALA A 243 10.87 -12.27 -11.44
C ALA A 243 11.82 -13.46 -11.76
N GLU A 244 13.14 -13.25 -11.77
CA GLU A 244 14.15 -14.31 -11.98
C GLU A 244 14.62 -15.00 -10.69
N SER A 245 14.22 -14.53 -9.50
CA SER A 245 14.70 -15.07 -8.22
C SER A 245 14.37 -16.54 -8.01
N ARG A 246 13.33 -17.08 -8.66
CA ARG A 246 12.95 -18.50 -8.60
C ARG A 246 12.90 -19.14 -9.99
N PRO A 247 14.06 -19.50 -10.58
CA PRO A 247 14.10 -20.06 -11.92
C PRO A 247 13.36 -21.40 -12.00
N GLY A 248 12.40 -21.50 -12.91
CA GLY A 248 11.63 -22.73 -13.15
C GLY A 248 10.25 -22.76 -12.49
N GLU A 249 10.00 -21.83 -11.57
CA GLU A 249 8.67 -21.62 -10.98
C GLU A 249 7.87 -20.59 -11.77
N GLU A 250 6.54 -20.69 -11.74
CA GLU A 250 5.68 -19.67 -12.34
C GLU A 250 5.74 -18.39 -11.51
N THR A 251 6.24 -17.31 -12.12
CA THR A 251 6.35 -16.02 -11.43
C THR A 251 4.96 -15.41 -11.22
N PRO A 252 4.63 -14.94 -9.99
CA PRO A 252 3.41 -14.20 -9.74
C PRO A 252 3.28 -12.98 -10.65
N TYR A 253 2.06 -12.68 -11.09
CA TYR A 253 1.78 -11.51 -11.92
C TYR A 253 2.22 -10.21 -11.24
N MET A 254 2.90 -9.36 -12.01
CA MET A 254 3.28 -8.00 -11.64
C MET A 254 2.90 -7.02 -12.76
N ASP A 255 2.39 -5.85 -12.39
CA ASP A 255 2.12 -4.77 -13.32
C ASP A 255 3.45 -4.23 -13.85
N LEU A 256 3.59 -4.19 -15.18
CA LEU A 256 4.81 -3.76 -15.86
C LEU A 256 4.58 -2.40 -16.50
N ILE A 257 5.38 -1.42 -16.09
CA ILE A 257 5.32 -0.07 -16.62
C ILE A 257 6.69 0.43 -17.07
N GLY A 258 6.68 1.39 -18.01
CA GLY A 258 7.89 2.04 -18.50
C GLY A 258 8.96 1.03 -18.97
N ARG A 259 10.16 1.10 -18.38
CA ARG A 259 11.29 0.24 -18.76
C ARG A 259 11.04 -1.24 -18.53
N LEU A 260 10.20 -1.61 -17.56
CA LEU A 260 9.93 -3.00 -17.21
C LEU A 260 9.11 -3.71 -18.28
N MET A 261 8.39 -2.98 -19.15
CA MET A 261 7.77 -3.59 -20.33
C MET A 261 8.81 -4.16 -21.31
N GLY A 262 10.00 -3.56 -21.38
CA GLY A 262 11.12 -4.03 -22.21
C GLY A 262 12.05 -5.00 -21.50
N ASP A 263 11.97 -5.08 -20.17
CA ASP A 263 12.74 -5.99 -19.34
C ASP A 263 11.89 -6.51 -18.15
N PRO A 264 10.90 -7.39 -18.42
CA PRO A 264 9.99 -7.90 -17.39
C PRO A 264 10.70 -8.66 -16.27
N SER A 265 11.85 -9.25 -16.57
CA SER A 265 12.57 -10.12 -15.64
C SER A 265 13.23 -9.33 -14.51
N SER A 266 13.45 -8.03 -14.71
CA SER A 266 13.89 -7.07 -13.69
C SER A 266 12.78 -6.57 -12.76
N ALA A 267 11.51 -6.95 -12.97
CA ALA A 267 10.42 -6.54 -12.08
C ALA A 267 10.64 -7.16 -10.69
N VAL A 268 10.53 -6.35 -9.63
CA VAL A 268 10.50 -6.89 -8.27
C VAL A 268 9.17 -7.58 -8.03
N VAL A 269 9.15 -8.58 -7.17
CA VAL A 269 7.95 -9.32 -6.78
C VAL A 269 7.71 -9.09 -5.28
N THR A 270 6.47 -8.77 -4.91
CA THR A 270 6.08 -8.50 -3.50
C THR A 270 4.68 -9.05 -3.23
N GLY A 271 4.02 -8.70 -2.14
CA GLY A 271 2.62 -9.09 -1.91
C GLY A 271 1.61 -8.53 -2.92
N ASP A 272 1.78 -7.28 -3.35
CA ASP A 272 0.88 -6.60 -4.31
C ASP A 272 1.51 -6.50 -5.71
N SER A 273 0.71 -6.61 -6.78
CA SER A 273 1.20 -6.63 -8.17
C SER A 273 1.72 -5.29 -8.66
N ARG A 274 1.37 -4.18 -8.00
CA ARG A 274 1.66 -2.81 -8.46
C ARG A 274 2.91 -2.22 -7.81
N ALA A 275 3.72 -3.02 -7.10
CA ALA A 275 4.92 -2.57 -6.38
C ALA A 275 5.98 -1.85 -7.26
N ASN A 276 5.87 -1.99 -8.59
CA ASN A 276 6.79 -1.43 -9.58
C ASN A 276 6.32 -0.09 -10.18
N ASP A 277 5.19 0.49 -9.72
CA ASP A 277 4.58 1.69 -10.32
C ASP A 277 5.47 2.95 -10.26
N ASN A 278 6.28 3.08 -9.22
CA ASN A 278 7.27 4.15 -9.12
C ASN A 278 8.33 3.83 -8.07
N LEU A 279 9.46 4.53 -8.16
CA LEU A 279 10.60 4.31 -7.26
C LEU A 279 10.27 4.53 -5.78
N GLY A 280 9.40 5.49 -5.45
CA GLY A 280 8.96 5.75 -4.08
C GLY A 280 8.20 4.56 -3.51
N LEU A 281 7.27 4.01 -4.29
CA LEU A 281 6.51 2.81 -3.92
C LEU A 281 7.44 1.59 -3.74
N THR A 282 8.31 1.30 -4.71
CA THR A 282 9.29 0.21 -4.58
C THR A 282 10.20 0.37 -3.34
N ALA A 283 10.56 1.61 -2.99
CA ALA A 283 11.35 1.90 -1.79
C ALA A 283 10.59 1.57 -0.50
N VAL A 284 9.29 1.89 -0.38
CA VAL A 284 8.52 1.53 0.83
C VAL A 284 8.28 0.03 0.94
N HIS A 285 8.04 -0.69 -0.17
CA HIS A 285 8.05 -2.15 -0.15
C HIS A 285 9.40 -2.69 0.38
N THR A 286 10.52 -2.17 -0.15
CA THR A 286 11.86 -2.56 0.31
C THR A 286 12.04 -2.33 1.82
N LEU A 287 11.58 -1.18 2.34
CA LEU A 287 11.67 -0.89 3.78
C LEU A 287 10.84 -1.86 4.62
N MET A 288 9.63 -2.21 4.18
CA MET A 288 8.76 -3.12 4.93
C MET A 288 9.26 -4.56 4.93
N LEU A 289 9.78 -5.06 3.81
CA LEU A 289 10.37 -6.40 3.76
C LEU A 289 11.71 -6.44 4.52
N ARG A 290 12.48 -5.35 4.55
CA ARG A 290 13.66 -5.25 5.43
C ARG A 290 13.29 -5.25 6.91
N GLU A 291 12.21 -4.56 7.28
CA GLU A 291 11.73 -4.58 8.66
C GLU A 291 11.24 -5.98 9.05
N HIS A 292 10.55 -6.69 8.14
CA HIS A 292 10.20 -8.09 8.33
C HIS A 292 11.45 -8.93 8.66
N ASN A 293 12.45 -8.95 7.77
CA ASN A 293 13.64 -9.76 7.98
C ASN A 293 14.41 -9.35 9.24
N ARG A 294 14.48 -8.04 9.53
CA ARG A 294 15.09 -7.54 10.77
C ARG A 294 14.39 -8.13 12.00
N ILE A 295 13.05 -8.24 12.00
CA ILE A 295 12.30 -8.85 13.10
C ILE A 295 12.60 -10.35 13.19
N VAL A 296 12.56 -11.07 12.07
CA VAL A 296 12.92 -12.51 12.00
C VAL A 296 14.31 -12.77 12.59
N GLU A 297 15.31 -11.95 12.25
CA GLU A 297 16.68 -12.03 12.75
C GLU A 297 16.84 -11.75 14.25
N GLN A 298 15.87 -11.07 14.88
CA GLN A 298 15.88 -10.80 16.32
C GLN A 298 15.17 -11.87 17.15
N LEU A 299 14.43 -12.78 16.50
CA LEU A 299 13.75 -13.87 17.17
C LEU A 299 14.74 -15.00 17.51
N PRO A 300 14.46 -15.82 18.55
CA PRO A 300 15.30 -16.97 18.88
C PRO A 300 15.40 -17.97 17.72
N ASP A 301 16.63 -18.43 17.45
CA ASP A 301 16.93 -19.39 16.37
C ASP A 301 16.38 -20.81 16.63
N ASP A 302 15.84 -21.08 17.82
CA ASP A 302 15.21 -22.36 18.18
C ASP A 302 13.70 -22.40 17.91
N LEU A 303 13.10 -21.28 17.49
CA LEU A 303 11.75 -21.25 16.92
C LEU A 303 11.77 -21.81 15.49
N ASP A 304 10.70 -22.49 15.10
CA ASP A 304 10.51 -22.90 13.71
C ASP A 304 10.25 -21.69 12.80
N GLU A 305 10.56 -21.85 11.51
CA GLU A 305 10.47 -20.78 10.51
C GLU A 305 9.05 -20.22 10.38
N GLU A 306 8.02 -21.06 10.47
CA GLU A 306 6.62 -20.60 10.38
C GLU A 306 6.25 -19.71 11.57
N THR A 307 6.60 -20.12 12.79
CA THR A 307 6.42 -19.28 13.98
C THR A 307 7.13 -17.94 13.84
N ARG A 308 8.39 -17.93 13.36
CA ARG A 308 9.16 -16.69 13.15
C ARG A 308 8.50 -15.78 12.12
N PHE A 309 8.04 -16.34 11.01
CA PHE A 309 7.33 -15.64 9.95
C PHE A 309 6.05 -14.99 10.50
N GLN A 310 5.21 -15.73 11.21
CA GLN A 310 3.92 -15.21 11.69
C GLN A 310 4.10 -14.13 12.77
N VAL A 311 5.11 -14.24 13.63
CA VAL A 311 5.46 -13.15 14.57
C VAL A 311 5.87 -11.89 13.79
N ALA A 312 6.76 -12.00 12.80
CA ALA A 312 7.18 -10.87 11.99
C ALA A 312 6.01 -10.25 11.20
N ARG A 313 5.16 -11.08 10.58
CA ARG A 313 3.93 -10.67 9.89
C ARG A 313 3.02 -9.87 10.81
N ARG A 314 2.70 -10.40 11.99
CA ARG A 314 1.85 -9.72 12.98
C ARG A 314 2.39 -8.35 13.38
N VAL A 315 3.71 -8.24 13.60
CA VAL A 315 4.36 -6.99 14.01
C VAL A 315 4.36 -5.97 12.86
N VAL A 316 4.66 -6.38 11.63
CA VAL A 316 4.64 -5.48 10.46
C VAL A 316 3.22 -4.99 10.17
N SER A 317 2.20 -5.83 10.23
CA SER A 317 0.80 -5.40 10.08
C SER A 317 0.44 -4.37 11.16
N ALA A 318 0.82 -4.60 12.42
CA ALA A 318 0.59 -3.66 13.51
C ALA A 318 1.37 -2.34 13.32
N LEU A 319 2.59 -2.40 12.78
CA LEU A 319 3.39 -1.22 12.47
C LEU A 319 2.72 -0.35 11.40
N GLN A 320 2.21 -0.97 10.33
CA GLN A 320 1.47 -0.24 9.28
C GLN A 320 0.21 0.42 9.84
N GLN A 321 -0.57 -0.29 10.67
CA GLN A 321 -1.72 0.30 11.36
C GLN A 321 -1.30 1.46 12.26
N TYR A 322 -0.24 1.30 13.06
CA TYR A 322 0.25 2.33 13.96
C TYR A 322 0.64 3.60 13.21
N ILE A 323 1.50 3.48 12.18
CA ILE A 323 1.93 4.61 11.35
C ILE A 323 0.72 5.27 10.71
N THR A 324 -0.22 4.49 10.19
CA THR A 324 -1.43 5.01 9.53
C THR A 324 -2.28 5.86 10.48
N TYR A 325 -2.69 5.28 11.60
CA TYR A 325 -3.64 5.92 12.50
C TYR A 325 -3.02 7.01 13.39
N ASN A 326 -1.73 6.91 13.73
CA ASN A 326 -1.09 7.84 14.68
C ASN A 326 -0.19 8.88 14.02
N GLU A 327 0.26 8.66 12.79
CA GLU A 327 1.20 9.57 12.12
C GLU A 327 0.65 10.09 10.79
N PHE A 328 0.26 9.19 9.88
CA PHE A 328 -0.18 9.56 8.54
C PHE A 328 -1.51 10.31 8.54
N LEU A 329 -2.58 9.73 9.11
CA LEU A 329 -3.90 10.37 9.14
C LEU A 329 -3.85 11.74 9.87
N PRO A 330 -3.22 11.87 11.06
CA PRO A 330 -3.06 13.18 11.70
C PRO A 330 -2.26 14.18 10.86
N ALA A 331 -1.19 13.76 10.18
CA ALA A 331 -0.43 14.64 9.30
C ALA A 331 -1.28 15.11 8.10
N MET A 332 -2.16 14.25 7.59
CA MET A 332 -3.15 14.59 6.57
C MET A 332 -4.25 15.54 7.08
N GLY A 333 -4.28 15.85 8.38
CA GLY A 333 -5.33 16.68 9.01
C GLY A 333 -6.60 15.90 9.34
N VAL A 334 -6.53 14.56 9.36
CA VAL A 334 -7.62 13.68 9.76
C VAL A 334 -7.43 13.31 11.23
N GLU A 335 -8.29 13.86 12.08
CA GLU A 335 -8.35 13.52 13.50
C GLU A 335 -9.47 12.51 13.75
N LEU A 336 -9.13 11.36 14.33
CA LEU A 336 -10.08 10.32 14.70
C LEU A 336 -10.27 10.29 16.22
N GLU A 337 -11.44 9.85 16.66
CA GLU A 337 -11.69 9.60 18.09
C GLU A 337 -10.79 8.47 18.60
N PRO A 338 -10.42 8.47 19.90
CA PRO A 338 -9.66 7.38 20.49
C PRO A 338 -10.35 6.03 20.29
N TYR A 339 -9.58 5.00 19.95
CA TYR A 339 -10.10 3.65 19.75
C TYR A 339 -10.84 3.14 20.99
N SER A 340 -12.09 2.72 20.81
CA SER A 340 -12.98 2.28 21.90
C SER A 340 -13.09 0.76 22.03
N GLY A 341 -12.30 0.00 21.27
CA GLY A 341 -12.37 -1.46 21.21
C GLY A 341 -12.98 -1.98 19.91
N TYR A 342 -12.88 -3.30 19.71
CA TYR A 342 -13.45 -3.98 18.54
C TYR A 342 -14.97 -4.04 18.65
N ASP A 343 -15.65 -3.78 17.54
CA ASP A 343 -17.10 -3.84 17.40
C ASP A 343 -17.41 -4.74 16.20
N ASP A 344 -17.97 -5.92 16.47
CA ASP A 344 -18.29 -6.94 15.46
C ASP A 344 -19.51 -6.58 14.60
N SER A 345 -20.19 -5.46 14.91
CA SER A 345 -21.29 -4.94 14.11
C SER A 345 -20.85 -3.96 13.01
N VAL A 346 -19.57 -3.55 13.01
CA VAL A 346 -19.01 -2.64 11.99
C VAL A 346 -18.64 -3.42 10.73
N ASP A 347 -19.04 -2.89 9.57
CA ASP A 347 -18.58 -3.34 8.26
C ASP A 347 -17.27 -2.60 7.87
N PRO A 348 -16.11 -3.29 7.86
CA PRO A 348 -14.83 -2.71 7.47
C PRO A 348 -14.62 -2.67 5.95
N SER A 349 -15.57 -3.18 5.15
CA SER A 349 -15.40 -3.28 3.70
C SER A 349 -15.20 -1.89 3.08
N ILE A 350 -14.20 -1.76 2.21
CA ILE A 350 -13.98 -0.51 1.48
C ILE A 350 -15.21 -0.21 0.63
N THR A 351 -15.68 1.04 0.67
CA THR A 351 -16.82 1.44 -0.17
C THR A 351 -16.36 1.81 -1.58
N ASN A 352 -17.25 1.63 -2.56
CA ASN A 352 -17.03 1.97 -3.95
C ASN A 352 -16.67 3.46 -4.11
N GLU A 353 -17.34 4.32 -3.34
CA GLU A 353 -17.08 5.75 -3.29
C GLU A 353 -15.70 6.08 -2.70
N PHE A 354 -15.27 5.36 -1.65
CA PHE A 354 -13.94 5.55 -1.08
C PHE A 354 -12.84 5.14 -2.06
N ALA A 355 -12.96 3.95 -2.66
CA ALA A 355 -11.99 3.44 -3.63
C ALA A 355 -11.90 4.27 -4.92
N THR A 356 -13.00 4.92 -5.32
CA THR A 356 -13.08 5.64 -6.60
C THR A 356 -12.87 7.15 -6.45
N VAL A 357 -13.27 7.74 -5.33
CA VAL A 357 -13.25 9.20 -5.11
C VAL A 357 -12.51 9.55 -3.83
N GLY A 358 -12.85 8.91 -2.71
CA GLY A 358 -12.38 9.32 -1.38
C GLY A 358 -10.87 9.24 -1.18
N TYR A 359 -10.22 8.21 -1.74
CA TYR A 359 -8.80 7.92 -1.49
C TYR A 359 -7.88 8.15 -2.70
N ARG A 360 -8.40 8.74 -3.78
CA ARG A 360 -7.60 9.08 -4.98
C ARG A 360 -6.74 10.32 -4.74
N ALA A 361 -5.65 10.13 -4.00
CA ALA A 361 -4.73 11.16 -3.52
C ALA A 361 -3.76 11.71 -4.58
N HIS A 362 -4.05 11.56 -5.87
CA HIS A 362 -3.12 11.88 -6.97
C HIS A 362 -2.69 13.36 -7.00
N SER A 363 -3.50 14.27 -6.44
CA SER A 363 -3.16 15.70 -6.32
C SER A 363 -1.98 16.01 -5.40
N GLN A 364 -1.50 15.04 -4.63
CA GLN A 364 -0.31 15.19 -3.77
C GLN A 364 1.00 14.88 -4.50
N VAL A 365 0.92 14.30 -5.70
CA VAL A 365 2.10 14.00 -6.51
C VAL A 365 2.52 15.29 -7.20
N HIS A 366 3.67 15.83 -6.81
CA HIS A 366 4.17 17.09 -7.36
C HIS A 366 5.70 17.06 -7.50
N GLY A 367 6.23 17.74 -8.51
CA GLY A 367 7.67 17.84 -8.75
C GLY A 367 8.33 16.51 -9.17
N GLU A 368 9.65 16.42 -8.97
CA GLU A 368 10.46 15.28 -9.37
C GLU A 368 10.98 14.50 -8.15
N PHE A 369 11.02 13.17 -8.27
CA PHE A 369 11.82 12.31 -7.38
C PHE A 369 13.24 12.22 -7.91
N GLU A 370 14.13 13.08 -7.42
CA GLU A 370 15.55 13.01 -7.73
C GLU A 370 16.23 11.97 -6.83
N ALA A 371 16.50 10.79 -7.38
CA ALA A 371 17.33 9.79 -6.72
C ALA A 371 18.81 10.16 -6.90
N GLU A 372 19.44 10.67 -5.85
CA GLU A 372 20.90 10.81 -5.81
C GLU A 372 21.52 9.47 -5.39
N ILE A 373 22.28 8.83 -6.28
CA ILE A 373 23.20 7.75 -5.89
C ILE A 373 24.45 8.44 -5.34
N PRO A 374 24.77 8.31 -4.04
CA PRO A 374 26.01 8.87 -3.51
C PRO A 374 27.19 8.17 -4.20
N LEU A 375 28.02 8.96 -4.88
CA LEU A 375 29.28 8.48 -5.48
C LEU A 375 30.32 8.08 -4.43
#